data_AF-A0AAE9DXL8-F1
#
_entry.id   AF-A0AAE9DXL8-F1
#
_cell.length_a   1.000
_cell.length_b   1.000
_cell.length_c   1.000
_cell.angle_alpha   90.00
_cell.angle_beta   90.00
_cell.angle_gamma   90.00
#
_symmetry.space_group_name_H-M   'P 1'
#
loop_
_entity.id
_entity.type
_entity.pdbx_description
1 polymer ?
#
loop_
_entity_poly.entity_id
_entity_poly.type
_entity_poly.pdbx_seq_one_letter_code
_entity_poly.pdbx_strand_id
1 'polypeptide(L)'
;MQPWRRPPPLLTEEEQAALKAQRLLAAQERQEIQDWKNNQKKMWPIITEDFQPEFWIEQYRERHAETLARSVDIYVERIENLDKSEAESLLFEILTKITFVENNLTVNGAQTVETLFENLKKAPSASGDIPFKSIEELSDFLNSMYLNFRKEGDEFRNIGVQGRRWIQFLKNELDNGNYVEEDNFHDLYEDFKRTIPAGNEFALHEAAMDFTSLREIGNMIPVFKYQKATGHLELVNPEAQECLFINLPIFSDTLNSAHMFKIDFSRGVSSLGVFKGIQFPFRQAFTCAGEVASELGANMFIKHCSQGDKAFDSKKIPTSLIGNSAAVHGNIAPMKSKNPFEVFEVEVSPLSLEDNLCTGTSGKIINSIGDGAREPADIGNVEKVLNDNLKKSVSRPAKVPENA
;
A
#
# COMPACT_ATOMS: atom_id res chain seq x y z
N MET A 1 5.10 -7.21 48.35
CA MET A 1 6.42 -7.81 48.07
C MET A 1 6.86 -7.37 46.69
N GLN A 2 8.00 -6.67 46.57
CA GLN A 2 8.56 -6.32 45.26
C GLN A 2 9.20 -7.55 44.62
N PRO A 3 9.12 -7.74 43.29
CA PRO A 3 9.76 -8.87 42.64
C PRO A 3 11.28 -8.69 42.70
N TRP A 4 11.97 -9.73 43.17
CA TRP A 4 13.42 -9.86 43.23
C TRP A 4 14.04 -9.58 41.86
N ARG A 5 14.61 -8.40 41.65
CA ARG A 5 15.55 -8.18 40.54
C ARG A 5 16.85 -8.87 40.92
N ARG A 6 17.32 -9.81 40.09
CA ARG A 6 18.68 -10.33 40.22
C ARG A 6 19.65 -9.14 40.14
N PRO A 7 20.62 -9.00 41.06
CA PRO A 7 21.66 -8.00 40.91
C PRO A 7 22.39 -8.25 39.57
N PRO A 8 22.75 -7.18 38.83
CA PRO A 8 23.53 -7.35 37.60
C PRO A 8 24.79 -8.18 37.91
N PRO A 9 25.22 -9.07 36.99
CA PRO A 9 26.48 -9.78 37.16
C PRO A 9 27.62 -8.76 37.36
N LEU A 10 28.49 -9.02 38.35
CA LEU A 10 29.71 -8.24 38.56
C LEU A 10 30.65 -8.51 37.39
N LEU A 11 30.59 -7.64 36.38
CA LEU A 11 31.49 -7.67 35.23
C LEU A 11 32.91 -7.28 35.68
N THR A 12 33.90 -8.02 35.22
CA THR A 12 35.32 -7.67 35.35
C THR A 12 35.63 -6.35 34.63
N GLU A 13 36.75 -5.69 34.97
CA GLU A 13 37.14 -4.42 34.33
C GLU A 13 37.31 -4.57 32.81
N GLU A 14 37.83 -5.70 32.33
CA GLU A 14 37.94 -6.01 30.90
C GLU A 14 36.57 -6.16 30.22
N GLU A 15 35.62 -6.86 30.86
CA GLU A 15 34.25 -7.01 30.32
C GLU A 15 33.49 -5.67 30.31
N GLN A 16 33.74 -4.80 31.29
CA GLN A 16 33.17 -3.44 31.31
C GLN A 16 33.76 -2.56 30.20
N ALA A 17 35.07 -2.66 29.94
CA ALA A 17 35.73 -1.95 28.86
C ALA A 17 35.24 -2.42 27.49
N ALA A 18 35.13 -3.74 27.28
CA ALA A 18 34.61 -4.33 26.05
C ALA A 18 33.14 -3.93 25.79
N LEU A 19 32.28 -3.95 26.82
CA LEU A 19 30.88 -3.52 26.71
C LEU A 19 30.77 -2.02 26.40
N LYS A 20 31.65 -1.17 26.97
CA LYS A 20 31.70 0.26 26.64
C LYS A 20 32.14 0.49 25.20
N ALA A 21 33.16 -0.22 24.72
CA ALA A 21 33.62 -0.14 23.33
C ALA A 21 32.52 -0.58 22.35
N GLN A 22 31.83 -1.68 22.65
CA GLN A 22 30.70 -2.15 21.84
C GLN A 22 29.54 -1.14 21.80
N ARG A 23 29.22 -0.51 22.94
CA ARG A 23 28.22 0.56 23.00
C ARG A 23 28.64 1.81 22.23
N LEU A 24 29.92 2.15 22.23
CA LEU A 24 30.46 3.29 21.50
C LEU A 24 30.38 3.05 19.98
N LEU A 25 30.79 1.87 19.52
CA LEU A 25 30.66 1.45 18.12
C LEU A 25 29.18 1.46 17.69
N ALA A 26 28.29 0.86 18.47
CA ALA A 26 26.86 0.86 18.18
C ALA A 26 26.25 2.28 18.19
N ALA A 27 26.79 3.22 18.98
CA ALA A 27 26.37 4.61 18.98
C ALA A 27 26.88 5.36 17.74
N GLN A 28 28.12 5.11 17.32
CA GLN A 28 28.70 5.65 16.08
C GLN A 28 27.94 5.16 14.85
N GLU A 29 27.69 3.85 14.74
CA GLU A 29 26.88 3.27 13.66
C GLU A 29 25.47 3.89 13.61
N ARG A 30 24.83 4.09 14.77
CA ARG A 30 23.52 4.77 14.84
C ARG A 30 23.59 6.21 14.35
N GLN A 31 24.66 6.92 14.68
CA GLN A 31 24.86 8.29 14.26
C GLN A 31 25.11 8.38 12.75
N GLU A 32 25.95 7.51 12.20
CA GLU A 32 26.17 7.41 10.75
C GLU A 32 24.88 7.07 9.98
N ILE A 33 24.08 6.13 10.48
CA ILE A 33 22.75 5.81 9.91
C ILE A 33 21.82 7.03 9.98
N GLN A 34 21.84 7.77 11.09
CA GLN A 34 21.01 8.96 11.26
C GLN A 34 21.43 10.09 10.32
N ASP A 35 22.74 10.31 10.17
CA ASP A 35 23.30 11.31 9.27
C ASP A 35 23.04 10.94 7.80
N TRP A 36 23.18 9.66 7.44
CA TRP A 36 22.78 9.16 6.13
C TRP A 36 21.29 9.39 5.87
N LYS A 37 20.40 9.05 6.81
CA LYS A 37 18.95 9.32 6.69
C LYS A 37 18.65 10.81 6.56
N ASN A 38 19.32 11.66 7.32
CA ASN A 38 19.15 13.10 7.26
C ASN A 38 19.61 13.68 5.91
N ASN A 39 20.74 13.19 5.38
CA ASN A 39 21.22 13.58 4.05
C ASN A 39 20.24 13.11 2.96
N GLN A 40 19.73 11.89 3.07
CA GLN A 40 18.71 11.40 2.15
C GLN A 40 17.41 12.22 2.24
N LYS A 41 16.94 12.58 3.44
CA LYS A 41 15.78 13.47 3.61
C LYS A 41 15.97 14.85 2.98
N LYS A 42 17.20 15.37 2.93
CA LYS A 42 17.52 16.63 2.24
C LYS A 42 17.54 16.47 0.72
N MET A 43 17.84 15.28 0.23
CA MET A 43 17.87 15.01 -1.20
C MET A 43 16.46 14.85 -1.77
N TRP A 44 15.56 14.16 -1.07
CA TRP A 44 14.21 13.87 -1.60
C TRP A 44 13.24 15.04 -1.40
N PRO A 45 12.37 15.32 -2.39
CA PRO A 45 11.27 16.27 -2.21
C PRO A 45 10.37 15.80 -1.07
N ILE A 46 9.98 16.72 -0.17
CA ILE A 46 9.03 16.38 0.88
C ILE A 46 7.68 16.14 0.21
N ILE A 47 7.07 14.98 0.47
CA ILE A 47 5.69 14.71 0.03
C ILE A 47 4.76 15.56 0.89
N THR A 48 4.25 16.64 0.29
CA THR A 48 3.25 17.53 0.87
C THR A 48 2.10 17.73 -0.12
N GLU A 49 1.01 18.29 0.38
CA GLU A 49 -0.14 18.68 -0.45
C GLU A 49 0.16 19.90 -1.33
N ASP A 50 1.31 20.58 -1.17
CA ASP A 50 1.63 21.83 -1.88
C ASP A 50 1.79 21.61 -3.39
N PHE A 51 1.33 22.58 -4.18
CA PHE A 51 1.53 22.58 -5.62
C PHE A 51 2.86 23.27 -5.98
N GLN A 52 3.87 22.48 -6.37
CA GLN A 52 5.24 22.95 -6.66
C GLN A 52 5.74 22.47 -8.03
N PRO A 53 5.09 22.85 -9.14
CA PRO A 53 5.36 22.26 -10.45
C PRO A 53 6.78 22.52 -10.96
N GLU A 54 7.34 23.73 -10.79
CA GLU A 54 8.70 24.05 -11.25
C GLU A 54 9.75 23.19 -10.55
N PHE A 55 9.59 23.02 -9.24
CA PHE A 55 10.47 22.18 -8.43
C PHE A 55 10.36 20.71 -8.85
N TRP A 56 9.15 20.19 -9.09
CA TRP A 56 8.98 18.80 -9.54
C TRP A 56 9.58 18.57 -10.93
N ILE A 57 9.46 19.52 -11.86
CA ILE A 57 10.09 19.44 -13.18
C ILE A 57 11.60 19.31 -13.06
N GLU A 58 12.24 20.13 -12.22
CA GLU A 58 13.67 20.02 -11.93
C GLU A 58 14.02 18.64 -11.37
N GLN A 59 13.22 18.14 -10.42
CA GLN A 59 13.45 16.82 -9.83
C GLN A 59 13.28 15.68 -10.84
N TYR A 60 12.31 15.74 -11.76
CA TYR A 60 12.18 14.77 -12.84
C TYR A 60 13.40 14.79 -13.77
N ARG A 61 13.91 15.97 -14.12
CA ARG A 61 15.11 16.12 -14.97
C ARG A 61 16.36 15.55 -14.32
N GLU A 62 16.50 15.71 -13.01
CA GLU A 62 17.67 15.22 -12.29
C GLU A 62 17.60 13.72 -11.99
N ARG A 63 16.44 13.23 -11.53
CA ARG A 63 16.30 11.88 -10.96
C ARG A 63 15.84 10.84 -11.96
N HIS A 64 15.06 11.25 -12.96
CA HIS A 64 14.47 10.36 -13.96
C HIS A 64 14.98 10.68 -15.37
N ALA A 65 16.17 11.31 -15.49
CA ALA A 65 16.73 11.77 -16.75
C ALA A 65 16.70 10.71 -17.87
N GLU A 66 17.15 9.49 -17.56
CA GLU A 66 17.20 8.39 -18.53
C GLU A 66 15.80 7.90 -18.94
N THR A 67 14.91 7.69 -17.96
CA THR A 67 13.53 7.27 -18.19
C THR A 67 12.72 8.32 -18.96
N LEU A 68 12.94 9.60 -18.64
CA LEU A 68 12.34 10.74 -19.32
C LEU A 68 12.82 10.82 -20.78
N ALA A 69 14.13 10.77 -21.02
CA ALA A 69 14.69 10.83 -22.37
C ALA A 69 14.13 9.71 -23.26
N ARG A 70 14.09 8.47 -22.75
CA ARG A 70 13.48 7.34 -23.45
C ARG A 70 11.99 7.55 -23.73
N SER A 71 11.26 8.14 -22.79
CA SER A 71 9.82 8.42 -22.98
C SER A 71 9.58 9.49 -24.03
N VAL A 72 10.41 10.54 -24.07
CA VAL A 72 10.36 11.58 -25.11
C VAL A 72 10.63 10.98 -26.49
N ASP A 73 11.64 10.12 -26.61
CA ASP A 73 11.97 9.45 -27.88
C ASP A 73 10.78 8.61 -28.38
N ILE A 74 10.17 7.80 -27.50
CA ILE A 74 8.99 7.00 -27.87
C ILE A 74 7.80 7.88 -28.26
N TYR A 75 7.55 8.97 -27.53
CA TYR A 75 6.45 9.89 -27.83
C TYR A 75 6.59 10.45 -29.26
N VAL A 76 7.75 11.03 -29.56
CA VAL A 76 8.05 11.62 -30.88
C VAL A 76 8.00 10.58 -32.00
N GLU A 77 8.47 9.36 -31.77
CA GLU A 77 8.50 8.32 -32.80
C GLU A 77 7.15 7.68 -33.09
N ARG A 78 6.28 7.53 -32.07
CA ARG A 78 5.12 6.61 -32.15
C ARG A 78 3.76 7.27 -32.02
N ILE A 79 3.65 8.45 -31.41
CA ILE A 79 2.34 8.98 -31.00
C ILE A 79 2.02 10.30 -31.73
N GLU A 80 2.95 11.25 -31.77
CA GLU A 80 2.79 12.46 -32.58
C GLU A 80 4.12 12.88 -33.21
N ASN A 81 4.08 13.42 -34.44
CA ASN A 81 5.23 14.07 -35.11
C ASN A 81 5.57 15.43 -34.44
N LEU A 82 5.76 15.44 -33.12
CA LEU A 82 6.14 16.61 -32.35
C LEU A 82 7.66 16.77 -32.31
N ASP A 83 8.11 18.01 -32.08
CA ASP A 83 9.50 18.24 -31.73
C ASP A 83 9.79 17.73 -30.31
N LYS A 84 11.02 17.24 -30.05
CA LYS A 84 11.40 16.69 -28.74
C LYS A 84 11.12 17.64 -27.56
N SER A 85 11.31 18.95 -27.77
CA SER A 85 11.06 19.96 -26.74
C SER A 85 9.57 20.14 -26.44
N GLU A 86 8.70 19.98 -27.43
CA GLU A 86 7.24 20.06 -27.25
C GLU A 86 6.74 18.81 -26.53
N ALA A 87 7.20 17.62 -26.97
CA ALA A 87 6.91 16.35 -26.32
C ALA A 87 7.34 16.35 -24.84
N GLU A 88 8.56 16.81 -24.53
CA GLU A 88 9.04 16.93 -23.15
C GLU A 88 8.16 17.88 -22.32
N SER A 89 7.76 19.02 -22.89
CA SER A 89 6.91 20.01 -22.21
C SER A 89 5.52 19.44 -21.89
N LEU A 90 4.90 18.72 -22.83
CA LEU A 90 3.61 18.05 -22.61
C LEU A 90 3.71 16.96 -21.54
N LEU A 91 4.79 16.17 -21.55
CA LEU A 91 5.01 15.17 -20.51
C LEU A 91 5.13 15.82 -19.12
N PHE A 92 5.83 16.94 -19.00
CA PHE A 92 5.89 17.65 -17.71
C PHE A 92 4.54 18.19 -17.25
N GLU A 93 3.70 18.68 -18.15
CA GLU A 93 2.34 19.11 -17.78
C GLU A 93 1.54 17.96 -17.16
N ILE A 94 1.62 16.78 -17.77
CA ILE A 94 0.94 15.58 -17.26
C ILE A 94 1.59 15.11 -15.95
N LEU A 95 2.91 15.00 -15.90
CA LEU A 95 3.64 14.49 -14.74
C LEU A 95 3.46 15.36 -13.50
N THR A 96 3.41 16.69 -13.66
CA THR A 96 3.14 17.61 -12.54
C THR A 96 1.71 17.45 -12.01
N LYS A 97 0.72 17.29 -12.90
CA LYS A 97 -0.67 16.97 -12.53
C LYS A 97 -0.75 15.62 -11.79
N ILE A 98 -0.09 14.58 -12.32
CA ILE A 98 -0.01 13.26 -11.66
C ILE A 98 0.62 13.41 -10.27
N THR A 99 1.76 14.08 -10.17
CA THR A 99 2.50 14.25 -8.90
C THR A 99 1.65 14.97 -7.85
N PHE A 100 0.91 16.02 -8.26
CA PHE A 100 0.05 16.77 -7.37
C PHE A 100 -1.08 15.91 -6.78
N VAL A 101 -1.74 15.12 -7.62
CA VAL A 101 -2.78 14.18 -7.21
C VAL A 101 -2.19 13.05 -6.37
N GLU A 102 -1.09 12.42 -6.81
CA GLU A 102 -0.42 11.33 -6.10
C GLU A 102 -0.02 11.76 -4.69
N ASN A 103 0.51 12.98 -4.52
CA ASN A 103 0.87 13.54 -3.22
C ASN A 103 -0.37 13.71 -2.33
N ASN A 104 -1.44 14.30 -2.84
CA ASN A 104 -2.67 14.52 -2.08
C ASN A 104 -3.28 13.20 -1.61
N LEU A 105 -3.37 12.20 -2.48
CA LEU A 105 -3.82 10.85 -2.11
C LEU A 105 -2.86 10.19 -1.14
N THR A 106 -1.55 10.36 -1.34
CA THR A 106 -0.52 9.80 -0.43
C THR A 106 -0.69 10.35 0.98
N VAL A 107 -1.03 11.64 1.15
CA VAL A 107 -1.16 12.31 2.45
C VAL A 107 -2.54 12.12 3.08
N ASN A 108 -3.61 12.27 2.29
CA ASN A 108 -4.99 12.33 2.78
C ASN A 108 -5.76 11.02 2.69
N GLY A 109 -5.19 9.99 2.06
CA GLY A 109 -5.87 8.71 1.87
C GLY A 109 -6.60 8.60 0.54
N ALA A 110 -7.41 7.55 0.41
CA ALA A 110 -8.32 7.40 -0.74
C ALA A 110 -9.44 8.43 -0.61
N GLN A 111 -9.85 9.04 -1.73
CA GLN A 111 -10.77 10.17 -1.71
C GLN A 111 -11.75 10.13 -2.88
N THR A 112 -12.99 10.57 -2.68
CA THR A 112 -13.89 10.88 -3.80
C THR A 112 -13.34 12.05 -4.63
N VAL A 113 -13.77 12.18 -5.88
CA VAL A 113 -13.30 13.26 -6.77
C VAL A 113 -13.61 14.64 -6.18
N GLU A 114 -14.79 14.81 -5.57
CA GLU A 114 -15.22 16.07 -4.94
C GLU A 114 -14.31 16.43 -3.77
N THR A 115 -14.01 15.44 -2.91
CA THR A 115 -13.16 15.63 -1.74
C THR A 115 -11.73 15.95 -2.15
N LEU A 116 -11.21 15.21 -3.15
CA LEU A 116 -9.90 15.44 -3.71
C LEU A 116 -9.82 16.85 -4.33
N PHE A 117 -10.79 17.26 -5.15
CA PHE A 117 -10.82 18.59 -5.76
C PHE A 117 -10.81 19.72 -4.73
N GLU A 118 -11.58 19.59 -3.65
CA GLU A 118 -11.59 20.57 -2.57
C GLU A 118 -10.26 20.62 -1.80
N ASN A 119 -9.56 19.50 -1.62
CA ASN A 119 -8.23 19.48 -1.03
C ASN A 119 -7.19 20.11 -1.97
N LEU A 120 -7.21 19.78 -3.25
CA LEU A 120 -6.34 20.38 -4.26
C LEU A 120 -6.51 21.91 -4.29
N LYS A 121 -7.73 22.43 -4.15
CA LYS A 121 -7.98 23.89 -4.09
C LYS A 121 -7.43 24.56 -2.83
N LYS A 122 -7.35 23.83 -1.71
CA LYS A 122 -6.79 24.34 -0.45
C LYS A 122 -5.27 24.26 -0.41
N ALA A 123 -4.67 23.47 -1.29
CA ALA A 123 -3.23 23.32 -1.39
C ALA A 123 -2.54 24.68 -1.60
N PRO A 124 -1.51 24.99 -0.79
CA PRO A 124 -0.67 26.16 -1.06
C PRO A 124 -0.06 26.08 -2.46
N SER A 125 -0.13 27.18 -3.21
CA SER A 125 0.51 27.32 -4.51
C SER A 125 1.18 28.70 -4.62
N ALA A 126 2.36 28.75 -5.22
CA ALA A 126 3.10 29.99 -5.38
C ALA A 126 2.40 30.97 -6.36
N SER A 127 1.70 30.43 -7.36
CA SER A 127 0.94 31.18 -8.38
C SER A 127 -0.50 31.49 -7.96
N GLY A 128 -1.03 30.82 -6.93
CA GLY A 128 -2.45 30.87 -6.56
C GLY A 128 -3.38 30.04 -7.46
N ASP A 129 -2.84 29.41 -8.51
CA ASP A 129 -3.61 28.64 -9.49
C ASP A 129 -3.18 27.16 -9.47
N ILE A 130 -4.18 26.28 -9.36
CA ILE A 130 -4.01 24.83 -9.49
C ILE A 130 -4.38 24.37 -10.91
N PRO A 131 -3.90 23.18 -11.35
CA PRO A 131 -4.03 22.75 -12.73
C PRO A 131 -5.42 22.18 -13.10
N PHE A 132 -6.37 22.15 -12.16
CA PHE A 132 -7.75 21.69 -12.39
C PHE A 132 -8.74 22.80 -12.06
N LYS A 133 -9.66 23.10 -12.98
CA LYS A 133 -10.64 24.18 -12.85
C LYS A 133 -12.03 23.68 -12.45
N SER A 134 -12.31 22.38 -12.61
CA SER A 134 -13.56 21.78 -12.14
C SER A 134 -13.41 20.33 -11.69
N ILE A 135 -14.46 19.80 -11.04
CA ILE A 135 -14.54 18.41 -10.60
C ILE A 135 -14.57 17.48 -11.82
N GLU A 136 -15.25 17.88 -12.90
CA GLU A 136 -15.33 17.14 -14.15
C GLU A 136 -13.95 17.01 -14.80
N GLU A 137 -13.18 18.10 -14.87
CA GLU A 137 -11.82 18.07 -15.41
C GLU A 137 -10.91 17.14 -14.59
N LEU A 138 -11.00 17.20 -13.26
CA LEU A 138 -10.26 16.28 -12.39
C LEU A 138 -10.71 14.82 -12.60
N SER A 139 -12.02 14.56 -12.68
CA SER A 139 -12.57 13.22 -12.93
C SER A 139 -12.05 12.65 -14.25
N ASP A 140 -12.12 13.42 -15.33
CA ASP A 140 -11.66 13.00 -16.65
C ASP A 140 -10.15 12.74 -16.65
N PHE A 141 -9.38 13.58 -15.95
CA PHE A 141 -7.96 13.36 -15.75
C PHE A 141 -7.69 12.05 -14.98
N LEU A 142 -8.33 11.82 -13.84
CA LEU A 142 -8.13 10.61 -13.05
C LEU A 142 -8.48 9.34 -13.84
N ASN A 143 -9.57 9.35 -14.60
CA ASN A 143 -10.00 8.22 -15.43
C ASN A 143 -9.06 7.98 -16.63
N SER A 144 -8.48 9.04 -17.20
CA SER A 144 -7.50 8.90 -18.29
C SER A 144 -6.13 8.43 -17.80
N MET A 145 -5.75 8.78 -16.57
CA MET A 145 -4.52 8.31 -15.90
C MET A 145 -4.73 6.98 -15.17
N TYR A 146 -5.44 6.03 -15.78
CA TYR A 146 -5.78 4.72 -15.19
C TYR A 146 -4.56 3.85 -14.81
N LEU A 147 -3.36 4.19 -15.30
CA LEU A 147 -2.13 3.55 -14.88
C LEU A 147 -1.63 4.08 -13.52
N ASN A 148 -1.97 5.31 -13.15
CA ASN A 148 -1.51 5.95 -11.92
C ASN A 148 -2.57 5.93 -10.83
N PHE A 149 -3.85 6.04 -11.21
CA PHE A 149 -4.98 6.10 -10.29
C PHE A 149 -5.97 4.99 -10.56
N ARG A 150 -6.48 4.41 -9.48
CA ARG A 150 -7.50 3.37 -9.52
C ARG A 150 -8.72 3.85 -8.76
N LYS A 151 -9.89 3.64 -9.34
CA LYS A 151 -11.18 3.88 -8.69
C LYS A 151 -11.63 2.62 -7.94
N GLU A 152 -11.93 2.75 -6.66
CA GLU A 152 -12.51 1.71 -5.81
C GLU A 152 -13.77 2.23 -5.13
N GLY A 153 -14.93 1.71 -5.55
CA GLY A 153 -16.21 2.32 -5.20
C GLY A 153 -16.30 3.73 -5.80
N ASP A 154 -16.48 4.74 -4.94
CA ASP A 154 -16.54 6.15 -5.33
C ASP A 154 -15.22 6.91 -5.08
N GLU A 155 -14.21 6.23 -4.53
CA GLU A 155 -12.93 6.83 -4.16
C GLU A 155 -11.83 6.48 -5.16
N PHE A 156 -10.85 7.37 -5.30
CA PHE A 156 -9.63 7.15 -6.05
C PHE A 156 -8.47 6.91 -5.09
N ARG A 157 -7.58 5.99 -5.47
CA ARG A 157 -6.31 5.74 -4.81
C ARG A 157 -5.15 5.63 -5.79
N ASN A 158 -3.94 5.72 -5.28
CA ASN A 158 -2.73 5.48 -6.05
C ASN A 158 -2.61 4.00 -6.43
N ILE A 159 -1.93 3.76 -7.56
CA ILE A 159 -1.41 2.44 -7.97
C ILE A 159 0.09 2.40 -7.63
N GLY A 160 0.54 1.28 -7.06
CA GLY A 160 1.94 1.07 -6.71
C GLY A 160 2.84 0.91 -7.92
N VAL A 161 4.14 1.18 -7.73
CA VAL A 161 5.13 1.19 -8.82
C VAL A 161 5.14 -0.15 -9.55
N GLN A 162 5.17 -1.26 -8.79
CA GLN A 162 5.20 -2.57 -9.42
C GLN A 162 3.85 -2.93 -10.07
N GLY A 163 2.72 -2.41 -9.58
CA GLY A 163 1.43 -2.52 -10.26
C GLY A 163 1.47 -1.88 -11.65
N ARG A 164 2.04 -0.67 -11.76
CA ARG A 164 2.21 0.03 -13.05
C ARG A 164 3.15 -0.69 -13.99
N ARG A 165 4.29 -1.14 -13.48
CA ARG A 165 5.27 -1.90 -14.27
C ARG A 165 4.71 -3.25 -14.73
N TRP A 166 3.89 -3.90 -13.92
CA TRP A 166 3.23 -5.16 -14.28
C TRP A 166 2.26 -4.98 -15.46
N ILE A 167 1.47 -3.90 -15.44
CA ILE A 167 0.59 -3.55 -16.57
C ILE A 167 1.40 -3.32 -17.86
N GLN A 168 2.48 -2.55 -17.80
CA GLN A 168 3.35 -2.33 -18.97
C GLN A 168 4.05 -3.63 -19.43
N PHE A 169 4.43 -4.51 -18.49
CA PHE A 169 5.01 -5.81 -18.80
C PHE A 169 4.04 -6.68 -19.61
N LEU A 170 2.80 -6.84 -19.13
CA LEU A 170 1.76 -7.61 -19.85
C LEU A 170 1.46 -7.04 -21.24
N LYS A 171 1.46 -5.71 -21.38
CA LYS A 171 1.31 -5.05 -22.68
C LYS A 171 2.43 -5.45 -23.63
N ASN A 172 3.69 -5.42 -23.17
CA ASN A 172 4.84 -5.80 -23.99
C ASN A 172 4.80 -7.28 -24.40
N GLU A 173 4.33 -8.18 -23.53
CA GLU A 173 4.14 -9.59 -23.87
C GLU A 173 3.13 -9.73 -25.03
N LEU A 174 1.98 -9.05 -24.95
CA LEU A 174 0.97 -9.08 -26.01
C LEU A 174 1.45 -8.43 -27.32
N ASP A 175 2.18 -7.32 -27.25
CA ASP A 175 2.81 -6.69 -28.42
C ASP A 175 3.77 -7.63 -29.14
N ASN A 176 4.51 -8.45 -28.39
CA ASN A 176 5.45 -9.43 -28.93
C ASN A 176 4.74 -10.68 -29.49
N GLY A 177 3.41 -10.74 -29.40
CA GLY A 177 2.61 -11.87 -29.85
C GLY A 177 2.57 -13.05 -28.88
N ASN A 178 3.00 -12.84 -27.63
CA ASN A 178 2.87 -13.86 -26.58
C ASN A 178 1.43 -13.90 -26.04
N TYR A 179 1.01 -15.07 -25.58
CA TYR A 179 -0.32 -15.26 -24.98
C TYR A 179 -0.28 -14.90 -23.49
N VAL A 180 -1.31 -14.20 -23.00
CA VAL A 180 -1.48 -13.86 -21.58
C VAL A 180 -2.79 -14.47 -21.07
N GLU A 181 -2.72 -15.63 -20.43
CA GLU A 181 -3.90 -16.41 -20.03
C GLU A 181 -3.82 -16.85 -18.56
N GLU A 182 -4.94 -17.25 -17.99
CA GLU A 182 -4.97 -17.64 -16.56
C GLU A 182 -4.00 -18.79 -16.25
N ASP A 183 -3.80 -19.71 -17.20
CA ASP A 183 -2.92 -20.88 -17.05
C ASP A 183 -1.44 -20.51 -16.94
N ASN A 184 -1.00 -19.41 -17.57
CA ASN A 184 0.39 -18.95 -17.54
C ASN A 184 0.62 -17.71 -16.65
N PHE A 185 -0.42 -17.22 -15.98
CA PHE A 185 -0.36 -16.02 -15.16
C PHE A 185 0.74 -16.09 -14.10
N HIS A 186 0.91 -17.24 -13.44
CA HIS A 186 1.93 -17.42 -12.42
C HIS A 186 3.35 -17.36 -13.01
N ASP A 187 3.58 -18.02 -14.15
CA ASP A 187 4.88 -18.02 -14.82
C ASP A 187 5.25 -16.62 -15.32
N LEU A 188 4.29 -15.91 -15.93
CA LEU A 188 4.46 -14.50 -16.33
C LEU A 188 4.79 -13.60 -15.14
N TYR A 189 4.15 -13.85 -14.00
CA TYR A 189 4.40 -13.08 -12.79
C TYR A 189 5.80 -13.34 -12.21
N GLU A 190 6.26 -14.59 -12.24
CA GLU A 190 7.64 -14.93 -11.87
C GLU A 190 8.67 -14.31 -12.83
N ASP A 191 8.38 -14.26 -14.13
CA ASP A 191 9.23 -13.57 -15.11
C ASP A 191 9.26 -12.06 -14.84
N PHE A 192 8.12 -11.45 -14.53
CA PHE A 192 8.07 -10.06 -14.12
C PHE A 192 8.90 -9.79 -12.85
N LYS A 193 8.81 -10.66 -11.83
CA LYS A 193 9.62 -10.52 -10.59
C LYS A 193 11.12 -10.50 -10.89
N ARG A 194 11.60 -11.23 -11.90
CA ARG A 194 13.02 -11.21 -12.33
C ARG A 194 13.46 -9.85 -12.87
N THR A 195 12.53 -8.99 -13.28
CA THR A 195 12.82 -7.62 -13.72
C THR A 195 12.92 -6.60 -12.58
N ILE A 196 12.63 -7.01 -11.34
CA ILE A 196 12.68 -6.15 -10.16
C ILE A 196 14.11 -6.16 -9.59
N PRO A 197 14.74 -4.98 -9.36
CA PRO A 197 16.06 -4.92 -8.74
C PRO A 197 16.09 -5.60 -7.37
N ALA A 198 17.19 -6.31 -7.09
CA ALA A 198 17.38 -6.97 -5.80
C ALA A 198 17.42 -5.94 -4.63
N GLY A 199 16.97 -6.38 -3.45
CA GLY A 199 17.05 -5.57 -2.21
C GLY A 199 15.74 -4.96 -1.73
N ASN A 200 14.62 -5.20 -2.43
CA ASN A 200 13.27 -4.84 -1.98
C ASN A 200 12.33 -6.06 -2.08
N GLU A 201 12.19 -6.83 -0.99
CA GLU A 201 11.32 -8.03 -0.94
C GLU A 201 9.85 -7.64 -1.14
N PHE A 202 9.40 -6.53 -0.55
CA PHE A 202 8.05 -6.01 -0.74
C PHE A 202 7.69 -5.77 -2.22
N ALA A 203 8.62 -5.25 -3.02
CA ALA A 203 8.39 -5.00 -4.44
C ALA A 203 8.00 -6.29 -5.21
N LEU A 204 8.49 -7.46 -4.80
CA LEU A 204 8.13 -8.73 -5.43
C LEU A 204 6.65 -9.09 -5.28
N HIS A 205 5.96 -8.50 -4.30
CA HIS A 205 4.57 -8.78 -3.97
C HIS A 205 3.63 -7.59 -4.21
N GLU A 206 4.16 -6.37 -4.41
CA GLU A 206 3.38 -5.14 -4.51
C GLU A 206 2.34 -5.18 -5.65
N ALA A 207 2.69 -5.69 -6.83
CA ALA A 207 1.80 -5.66 -7.99
C ALA A 207 0.49 -6.41 -7.76
N ALA A 208 0.52 -7.52 -7.01
CA ALA A 208 -0.66 -8.30 -6.66
C ALA A 208 -1.60 -7.58 -5.67
N MET A 209 -1.13 -6.52 -4.99
CA MET A 209 -1.97 -5.65 -4.16
C MET A 209 -2.82 -4.69 -5.00
N ASP A 210 -2.34 -4.36 -6.21
CA ASP A 210 -3.06 -3.48 -7.12
C ASP A 210 -3.87 -4.24 -8.16
N PHE A 211 -3.46 -5.44 -8.56
CA PHE A 211 -4.18 -6.27 -9.54
C PHE A 211 -4.06 -7.75 -9.18
N THR A 212 -5.18 -8.36 -8.79
CA THR A 212 -5.23 -9.74 -8.29
C THR A 212 -5.46 -10.79 -9.39
N SER A 213 -5.93 -10.37 -10.56
CA SER A 213 -6.23 -11.28 -11.68
C SER A 213 -6.25 -10.58 -13.04
N LEU A 214 -6.09 -11.36 -14.13
CA LEU A 214 -6.26 -10.87 -15.50
C LEU A 214 -7.66 -10.29 -15.75
N ARG A 215 -8.68 -10.87 -15.11
CA ARG A 215 -10.06 -10.38 -15.20
C ARG A 215 -10.20 -8.99 -14.61
N GLU A 216 -9.55 -8.72 -13.49
CA GLU A 216 -9.54 -7.39 -12.87
C GLU A 216 -8.83 -6.37 -13.77
N ILE A 217 -7.68 -6.75 -14.32
CA ILE A 217 -6.92 -5.93 -15.28
C ILE A 217 -7.80 -5.56 -16.49
N GLY A 218 -8.42 -6.55 -17.14
CA GLY A 218 -9.26 -6.31 -18.31
C GLY A 218 -10.57 -5.54 -18.02
N ASN A 219 -10.97 -5.39 -16.76
CA ASN A 219 -12.11 -4.55 -16.38
C ASN A 219 -11.70 -3.11 -16.04
N MET A 220 -10.50 -2.93 -15.48
CA MET A 220 -10.05 -1.64 -14.93
C MET A 220 -9.17 -0.85 -15.89
N ILE A 221 -8.47 -1.54 -16.79
CA ILE A 221 -7.47 -0.93 -17.67
C ILE A 221 -8.02 -0.93 -19.10
N PRO A 222 -8.46 0.22 -19.64
CA PRO A 222 -9.23 0.30 -20.89
C PRO A 222 -8.55 -0.27 -22.13
N VAL A 223 -7.23 -0.37 -22.12
CA VAL A 223 -6.43 -0.91 -23.23
C VAL A 223 -6.35 -2.43 -23.26
N PHE A 224 -6.86 -3.11 -22.23
CA PHE A 224 -6.99 -4.56 -22.21
C PHE A 224 -8.45 -4.99 -22.28
N LYS A 225 -8.66 -6.19 -22.82
CA LYS A 225 -9.95 -6.87 -22.84
C LYS A 225 -9.78 -8.30 -22.38
N TYR A 226 -10.48 -8.66 -21.31
CA TYR A 226 -10.49 -10.05 -20.83
C TYR A 226 -11.58 -10.88 -21.53
N GLN A 227 -11.17 -11.97 -22.16
CA GLN A 227 -12.03 -12.90 -22.89
C GLN A 227 -12.44 -14.06 -21.98
N LYS A 228 -13.61 -13.94 -21.34
CA LYS A 228 -14.11 -14.94 -20.37
C LYS A 228 -14.20 -16.37 -20.91
N ALA A 229 -14.43 -16.55 -22.22
CA ALA A 229 -14.55 -17.88 -22.82
C ALA A 229 -13.21 -18.64 -22.86
N THR A 230 -12.10 -17.92 -22.96
CA THR A 230 -10.76 -18.48 -23.11
C THR A 230 -9.85 -18.20 -21.93
N GLY A 231 -10.19 -17.26 -21.05
CA GLY A 231 -9.32 -16.80 -19.96
C GLY A 231 -8.17 -15.91 -20.42
N HIS A 232 -8.19 -15.44 -21.68
CA HIS A 232 -7.12 -14.65 -22.30
C HIS A 232 -7.33 -13.14 -22.10
N LEU A 233 -6.25 -12.41 -21.86
CA LEU A 233 -6.19 -10.95 -21.94
C LEU A 233 -5.72 -10.50 -23.33
N GLU A 234 -6.51 -9.68 -24.04
CA GLU A 234 -6.16 -9.13 -25.35
C GLU A 234 -5.91 -7.62 -25.28
N LEU A 235 -5.11 -7.07 -26.19
CA LEU A 235 -5.01 -5.62 -26.39
C LEU A 235 -6.17 -5.11 -27.24
N VAL A 236 -6.76 -3.99 -26.81
CA VAL A 236 -7.75 -3.25 -27.59
C VAL A 236 -6.99 -2.35 -28.57
N ASN A 237 -6.94 -2.74 -29.84
CA ASN A 237 -6.25 -1.99 -30.89
C ASN A 237 -7.25 -1.20 -31.76
N PRO A 238 -6.93 0.04 -32.19
CA PRO A 238 -5.62 0.72 -32.06
C PRO A 238 -5.37 1.45 -30.73
N GLU A 239 -6.34 1.52 -29.83
CA GLU A 239 -6.32 2.35 -28.61
C GLU A 239 -5.09 2.08 -27.72
N ALA A 240 -4.67 0.82 -27.61
CA ALA A 240 -3.49 0.42 -26.85
C ALA A 240 -2.17 0.94 -27.43
N GLN A 241 -2.09 1.14 -28.75
CA GLN A 241 -0.87 1.61 -29.42
C GLN A 241 -0.73 3.14 -29.34
N GLU A 242 -1.86 3.85 -29.36
CA GLU A 242 -1.89 5.32 -29.29
C GLU A 242 -1.85 5.84 -27.85
N CYS A 243 -2.10 4.98 -26.85
CA CYS A 243 -2.15 5.42 -25.46
C CYS A 243 -0.77 5.76 -24.88
N LEU A 244 -0.55 7.02 -24.52
CA LEU A 244 0.68 7.50 -23.88
C LEU A 244 1.05 6.71 -22.62
N PHE A 245 0.10 6.50 -21.70
CA PHE A 245 0.40 6.02 -20.34
C PHE A 245 0.98 4.62 -20.31
N ILE A 246 0.43 3.71 -21.11
CA ILE A 246 0.92 2.33 -21.15
C ILE A 246 2.20 2.17 -22.00
N ASN A 247 2.48 3.12 -22.89
CA ASN A 247 3.63 3.04 -23.80
C ASN A 247 4.87 3.79 -23.29
N LEU A 248 4.70 4.81 -22.44
CA LEU A 248 5.82 5.60 -21.96
C LEU A 248 6.28 5.15 -20.55
N PRO A 249 7.57 4.77 -20.38
CA PRO A 249 8.05 4.24 -19.11
C PRO A 249 8.05 5.28 -17.97
N ILE A 250 8.07 6.58 -18.26
CA ILE A 250 8.02 7.63 -17.23
C ILE A 250 6.74 7.59 -16.38
N PHE A 251 5.65 7.00 -16.88
CA PHE A 251 4.40 6.91 -16.12
C PHE A 251 4.35 5.74 -15.12
N SER A 252 5.22 4.73 -15.26
CA SER A 252 5.38 3.70 -14.22
C SER A 252 6.36 4.14 -13.13
N ASP A 253 7.29 5.04 -13.44
CA ASP A 253 8.32 5.58 -12.54
C ASP A 253 8.15 7.11 -12.32
N THR A 254 7.04 7.49 -11.68
CA THR A 254 6.77 8.88 -11.26
C THR A 254 7.69 9.34 -10.11
N LEU A 255 7.72 10.64 -9.82
CA LEU A 255 8.65 11.28 -8.87
C LEU A 255 8.76 10.58 -7.51
N ASN A 256 7.62 10.09 -6.99
CA ASN A 256 7.56 9.47 -5.67
C ASN A 256 7.73 7.94 -5.67
N SER A 257 7.97 7.34 -6.84
CA SER A 257 8.06 5.88 -7.01
C SER A 257 9.13 5.25 -6.13
N ALA A 258 10.30 5.87 -6.04
CA ALA A 258 11.41 5.41 -5.21
C ALA A 258 11.59 6.23 -3.91
N HIS A 259 10.58 7.02 -3.51
CA HIS A 259 10.70 7.90 -2.36
C HIS A 259 10.80 7.11 -1.04
N MET A 260 11.98 7.12 -0.43
CA MET A 260 12.32 6.23 0.70
C MET A 260 11.46 6.40 1.96
N PHE A 261 10.85 7.57 2.13
CA PHE A 261 10.01 7.89 3.28
C PHE A 261 8.52 7.92 2.95
N LYS A 262 8.13 7.44 1.76
CA LYS A 262 6.72 7.41 1.36
C LYS A 262 5.96 6.41 2.24
N ILE A 263 4.84 6.87 2.80
CA ILE A 263 3.78 6.05 3.37
C ILE A 263 2.54 6.44 2.58
N ASP A 264 1.99 5.52 1.81
CA ASP A 264 0.85 5.77 0.93
C ASP A 264 -0.45 5.52 1.69
N PHE A 265 -1.05 6.58 2.23
CA PHE A 265 -2.31 6.48 2.97
C PHE A 265 -3.49 6.13 2.05
N SER A 266 -3.37 6.30 0.72
CA SER A 266 -4.44 5.90 -0.21
C SER A 266 -4.50 4.40 -0.46
N ARG A 267 -3.41 3.68 -0.18
CA ARG A 267 -3.31 2.23 -0.42
C ARG A 267 -3.35 1.49 0.91
N GLY A 268 -4.56 1.14 1.31
CA GLY A 268 -4.80 0.26 2.45
C GLY A 268 -4.61 -1.21 2.07
N VAL A 269 -4.04 -1.99 2.99
CA VAL A 269 -4.06 -3.46 2.95
C VAL A 269 -4.90 -3.97 4.11
N SER A 270 -5.74 -4.96 3.82
CA SER A 270 -6.49 -5.71 4.82
C SER A 270 -6.17 -7.19 4.65
N SER A 271 -5.70 -7.84 5.70
CA SER A 271 -5.34 -9.27 5.65
C SER A 271 -5.80 -10.01 6.90
N LEU A 272 -5.98 -11.33 6.76
CA LEU A 272 -6.30 -12.19 7.88
C LEU A 272 -5.03 -12.47 8.70
N GLY A 273 -4.94 -11.84 9.87
CA GLY A 273 -3.97 -12.15 10.91
C GLY A 273 -4.32 -13.46 11.62
N VAL A 274 -3.44 -14.46 11.48
CA VAL A 274 -3.48 -15.70 12.26
C VAL A 274 -2.76 -15.48 13.58
N PHE A 275 -3.41 -15.85 14.68
CA PHE A 275 -2.84 -15.75 16.02
C PHE A 275 -1.58 -16.61 16.16
N LYS A 276 -0.48 -16.00 16.62
CA LYS A 276 0.80 -16.67 16.85
C LYS A 276 1.07 -16.96 18.33
N GLY A 277 0.43 -16.22 19.24
CA GLY A 277 0.64 -16.36 20.67
C GLY A 277 0.64 -15.04 21.44
N ILE A 278 0.71 -15.17 22.76
CA ILE A 278 0.85 -14.04 23.68
C ILE A 278 2.34 -13.82 23.99
N GLN A 279 2.79 -12.58 23.91
CA GLN A 279 4.16 -12.20 24.22
C GLN A 279 4.24 -11.15 25.34
N PHE A 280 5.42 -11.02 25.95
CA PHE A 280 5.73 -9.96 26.90
C PHE A 280 6.23 -8.68 26.17
N PRO A 281 5.78 -7.47 26.58
CA PRO A 281 4.71 -7.22 27.54
C PRO A 281 3.34 -7.57 26.94
N PHE A 282 2.37 -7.96 27.79
CA PHE A 282 1.11 -8.65 27.43
C PHE A 282 0.46 -8.14 26.13
N ARG A 283 0.80 -8.81 25.02
CA ARG A 283 0.37 -8.47 23.66
C ARG A 283 0.06 -9.74 22.87
N GLN A 284 -0.93 -9.67 21.99
CA GLN A 284 -1.22 -10.72 21.02
C GLN A 284 -0.40 -10.46 19.76
N ALA A 285 0.33 -11.48 19.30
CA ALA A 285 1.06 -11.42 18.04
C ALA A 285 0.27 -12.13 16.95
N PHE A 286 0.21 -11.52 15.78
CA PHE A 286 -0.44 -12.06 14.58
C PHE A 286 0.56 -12.13 13.43
N THR A 287 0.43 -13.17 12.62
CA THR A 287 1.08 -13.29 11.31
C THR A 287 0.00 -13.33 10.25
N CYS A 288 0.08 -12.49 9.23
CA CYS A 288 -0.94 -12.50 8.18
C CYS A 288 -0.75 -13.71 7.27
N ALA A 289 -1.85 -14.44 7.04
CA ALA A 289 -1.88 -15.54 6.10
C ALA A 289 -2.25 -14.99 4.72
N GLY A 290 -1.27 -14.91 3.81
CA GLY A 290 -1.50 -14.54 2.42
C GLY A 290 -0.20 -14.41 1.64
N GLU A 291 -0.24 -14.74 0.34
CA GLU A 291 0.90 -14.59 -0.59
C GLU A 291 1.18 -13.12 -0.94
N VAL A 292 0.16 -12.26 -0.80
CA VAL A 292 0.22 -10.85 -1.18
C VAL A 292 0.84 -9.98 -0.08
N ALA A 293 0.59 -10.28 1.19
CA ALA A 293 1.10 -9.49 2.33
C ALA A 293 1.74 -10.39 3.39
N SER A 294 2.57 -11.35 2.96
CA SER A 294 3.23 -12.34 3.83
C SER A 294 4.10 -11.73 4.93
N GLU A 295 4.67 -10.55 4.66
CA GLU A 295 5.48 -9.78 5.63
C GLU A 295 4.63 -8.97 6.64
N LEU A 296 3.31 -8.88 6.44
CA LEU A 296 2.43 -8.16 7.35
C LEU A 296 2.29 -8.94 8.67
N GLY A 297 2.85 -8.37 9.73
CA GLY A 297 2.69 -8.85 11.08
C GLY A 297 2.13 -7.76 11.98
N ALA A 298 1.33 -8.14 12.97
CA ALA A 298 0.77 -7.19 13.93
C ALA A 298 1.04 -7.62 15.37
N ASN A 299 1.32 -6.65 16.22
CA ASN A 299 1.37 -6.84 17.67
C ASN A 299 0.30 -5.95 18.31
N MET A 300 -0.74 -6.57 18.85
CA MET A 300 -1.83 -5.86 19.50
C MET A 300 -1.61 -5.86 21.01
N PHE A 301 -1.35 -4.69 21.58
CA PHE A 301 -1.28 -4.52 23.03
C PHE A 301 -2.69 -4.45 23.61
N ILE A 302 -3.07 -5.44 24.40
CA ILE A 302 -4.47 -5.58 24.84
C ILE A 302 -4.95 -4.38 25.68
N LYS A 303 -4.03 -3.71 26.39
CA LYS A 303 -4.32 -2.47 27.13
C LYS A 303 -4.76 -1.28 26.25
N HIS A 304 -4.54 -1.37 24.94
CA HIS A 304 -4.91 -0.35 23.95
C HIS A 304 -6.11 -0.78 23.09
N CYS A 305 -6.68 -1.96 23.35
CA CYS A 305 -7.90 -2.39 22.68
C CYS A 305 -9.11 -1.64 23.24
N SER A 306 -10.09 -1.39 22.37
CA SER A 306 -11.41 -0.86 22.73
C SER A 306 -12.52 -1.70 22.09
N GLN A 307 -13.72 -1.60 22.64
CA GLN A 307 -14.95 -2.06 21.99
C GLN A 307 -15.81 -0.83 21.73
N GLY A 308 -15.83 -0.36 20.48
CA GLY A 308 -16.32 0.99 20.16
C GLY A 308 -15.50 2.05 20.89
N ASP A 309 -16.17 3.01 21.52
CA ASP A 309 -15.52 4.14 22.22
C ASP A 309 -14.97 3.81 23.62
N LYS A 310 -15.09 2.56 24.09
CA LYS A 310 -14.70 2.17 25.44
C LYS A 310 -13.44 1.32 25.43
N ALA A 311 -12.37 1.84 26.01
CA ALA A 311 -11.16 1.06 26.29
C ALA A 311 -11.45 -0.10 27.25
N PHE A 312 -10.81 -1.25 27.04
CA PHE A 312 -10.94 -2.37 27.98
C PHE A 312 -10.25 -2.07 29.31
N ASP A 313 -10.84 -2.55 30.42
CA ASP A 313 -10.15 -2.58 31.70
C ASP A 313 -9.00 -3.61 31.61
N SER A 314 -7.77 -3.11 31.61
CA SER A 314 -6.55 -3.92 31.61
C SER A 314 -6.48 -4.98 32.71
N LYS A 315 -7.30 -4.87 33.78
CA LYS A 315 -7.39 -5.86 34.87
C LYS A 315 -8.45 -6.94 34.65
N LYS A 316 -9.37 -6.74 33.70
CA LYS A 316 -10.47 -7.65 33.36
C LYS A 316 -10.61 -7.78 31.84
N ILE A 317 -9.56 -8.31 31.23
CA ILE A 317 -9.55 -8.59 29.80
C ILE A 317 -10.50 -9.77 29.53
N PRO A 318 -11.48 -9.63 28.62
CA PRO A 318 -12.33 -10.73 28.22
C PRO A 318 -11.48 -11.87 27.62
N THR A 319 -11.52 -13.06 28.22
CA THR A 319 -10.83 -14.26 27.70
C THR A 319 -11.30 -14.64 26.30
N SER A 320 -12.51 -14.24 25.92
CA SER A 320 -13.06 -14.39 24.58
C SER A 320 -12.30 -13.63 23.50
N LEU A 321 -11.48 -12.62 23.83
CA LEU A 321 -10.68 -11.87 22.84
C LEU A 321 -9.29 -12.46 22.57
N ILE A 322 -8.93 -13.53 23.28
CA ILE A 322 -7.60 -14.13 23.25
C ILE A 322 -7.62 -15.35 22.31
N GLY A 323 -6.64 -15.44 21.41
CA GLY A 323 -6.47 -16.62 20.54
C GLY A 323 -7.35 -16.66 19.30
N ASN A 324 -7.96 -15.52 18.93
CA ASN A 324 -8.78 -15.44 17.72
C ASN A 324 -7.95 -14.99 16.53
N SER A 325 -8.45 -15.25 15.32
CA SER A 325 -7.96 -14.55 14.13
C SER A 325 -8.34 -13.08 14.19
N ALA A 326 -7.64 -12.24 13.45
CA ALA A 326 -7.94 -10.81 13.35
C ALA A 326 -7.90 -10.35 11.89
N ALA A 327 -8.71 -9.37 11.53
CA ALA A 327 -8.42 -8.57 10.35
C ALA A 327 -7.34 -7.54 10.74
N VAL A 328 -6.25 -7.51 10.00
CA VAL A 328 -5.14 -6.57 10.20
C VAL A 328 -5.18 -5.57 9.06
N HIS A 329 -5.33 -4.31 9.42
CA HIS A 329 -5.40 -3.20 8.48
C HIS A 329 -4.15 -2.33 8.61
N GLY A 330 -3.58 -1.96 7.48
CA GLY A 330 -2.39 -1.12 7.44
C GLY A 330 -2.26 -0.33 6.16
N ASN A 331 -1.33 0.62 6.16
CA ASN A 331 -0.95 1.38 4.98
C ASN A 331 0.38 0.87 4.43
N ILE A 332 0.60 1.07 3.14
CA ILE A 332 1.80 0.61 2.45
C ILE A 332 2.91 1.66 2.53
N ALA A 333 4.11 1.23 2.91
CA ALA A 333 5.34 2.01 2.93
C ALA A 333 6.39 1.32 2.04
N PRO A 334 6.33 1.53 0.71
CA PRO A 334 6.88 0.60 -0.28
C PRO A 334 8.42 0.52 -0.29
N MET A 335 9.08 1.53 0.29
CA MET A 335 10.54 1.62 0.34
C MET A 335 11.12 1.28 1.71
N LYS A 336 10.29 0.92 2.70
CA LYS A 336 10.79 0.45 4.01
C LYS A 336 11.23 -1.01 3.88
N SER A 337 12.54 -1.25 3.90
CA SER A 337 13.11 -2.61 3.87
C SER A 337 12.76 -3.48 5.09
N LYS A 338 12.24 -2.89 6.16
CA LYS A 338 11.73 -3.59 7.34
C LYS A 338 10.36 -3.04 7.70
N ASN A 339 9.35 -3.89 7.72
CA ASN A 339 7.95 -3.53 7.94
C ASN A 339 7.46 -2.55 6.86
N PRO A 340 7.26 -3.03 5.61
CA PRO A 340 6.68 -2.22 4.53
C PRO A 340 5.20 -1.91 4.76
N PHE A 341 4.65 -2.32 5.89
CA PHE A 341 3.28 -2.03 6.30
C PHE A 341 3.26 -1.29 7.63
N GLU A 342 2.44 -0.25 7.68
CA GLU A 342 2.15 0.48 8.90
C GLU A 342 0.75 0.11 9.38
N VAL A 343 0.67 -0.80 10.34
CA VAL A 343 -0.59 -1.27 10.93
C VAL A 343 -1.21 -0.15 11.74
N PHE A 344 -2.42 0.27 11.36
CA PHE A 344 -3.19 1.27 12.10
C PHE A 344 -4.36 0.65 12.86
N GLU A 345 -4.86 -0.51 12.43
CA GLU A 345 -6.02 -1.15 13.05
C GLU A 345 -5.90 -2.69 13.03
N VAL A 346 -6.39 -3.32 14.10
CA VAL A 346 -6.50 -4.77 14.23
C VAL A 346 -7.87 -5.08 14.78
N GLU A 347 -8.74 -5.65 13.95
CA GLU A 347 -10.08 -6.06 14.34
C GLU A 347 -10.09 -7.54 14.70
N VAL A 348 -10.28 -7.85 15.99
CA VAL A 348 -10.38 -9.24 16.43
C VAL A 348 -11.64 -9.86 15.86
N SER A 349 -11.48 -10.84 14.99
CA SER A 349 -12.62 -11.60 14.46
C SER A 349 -13.19 -12.49 15.56
N PRO A 350 -14.52 -12.69 15.61
CA PRO A 350 -15.14 -13.62 16.56
C PRO A 350 -14.85 -15.10 16.24
N LEU A 351 -14.01 -15.36 15.23
CA LEU A 351 -13.68 -16.65 14.69
C LEU A 351 -12.27 -17.06 15.16
N SER A 352 -12.16 -18.24 15.77
CA SER A 352 -10.87 -18.84 16.13
C SER A 352 -10.65 -20.11 15.32
N LEU A 353 -9.47 -20.19 14.69
CA LEU A 353 -9.00 -21.36 13.95
C LEU A 353 -8.03 -22.22 14.76
N GLU A 354 -7.85 -21.95 16.07
CA GLU A 354 -6.93 -22.70 16.95
C GLU A 354 -7.16 -24.22 16.91
N ASP A 355 -8.38 -24.67 16.59
CA ASP A 355 -8.79 -26.07 16.59
C ASP A 355 -8.94 -26.71 15.18
N ASN A 356 -8.55 -26.04 14.07
CA ASN A 356 -8.86 -26.52 12.72
C ASN A 356 -7.67 -26.31 11.75
N LEU A 357 -6.90 -27.34 11.41
CA LEU A 357 -7.03 -28.06 10.12
C LEU A 357 -6.60 -29.55 10.18
N CYS A 358 -6.16 -30.05 11.34
CA CYS A 358 -5.56 -31.40 11.45
C CYS A 358 -6.26 -32.35 12.45
N THR A 359 -7.31 -31.90 13.14
CA THR A 359 -7.92 -32.65 14.28
C THR A 359 -9.39 -33.03 14.08
N GLY A 360 -10.01 -32.69 12.95
CA GLY A 360 -11.38 -33.13 12.62
C GLY A 360 -12.49 -32.49 13.46
N THR A 361 -12.20 -31.44 14.22
CA THR A 361 -13.18 -30.63 14.94
C THR A 361 -13.39 -29.30 14.23
N SER A 362 -14.63 -29.01 13.82
CA SER A 362 -15.04 -27.74 13.21
C SER A 362 -14.53 -26.55 14.05
N GLY A 363 -14.07 -25.50 13.38
CA GLY A 363 -13.64 -24.24 14.00
C GLY A 363 -14.71 -23.69 14.94
N LYS A 364 -14.37 -22.75 15.83
CA LYS A 364 -15.32 -22.26 16.84
C LYS A 364 -15.61 -20.76 16.65
N ILE A 365 -16.87 -20.37 16.88
CA ILE A 365 -17.35 -18.98 16.80
C ILE A 365 -17.78 -18.50 18.17
N ILE A 366 -17.49 -17.24 18.49
CA ILE A 366 -17.98 -16.57 19.70
C ILE A 366 -19.41 -16.08 19.45
N ASN A 367 -20.36 -16.61 20.22
CA ASN A 367 -21.74 -16.13 20.17
C ASN A 367 -21.83 -14.73 20.81
N SER A 368 -22.34 -13.75 20.06
CA SER A 368 -22.46 -12.36 20.52
C SER A 368 -23.59 -12.12 21.52
N ILE A 369 -24.41 -13.13 21.82
CA ILE A 369 -25.65 -13.03 22.61
C ILE A 369 -25.50 -13.60 24.04
N GLY A 370 -24.39 -14.28 24.38
CA GLY A 370 -24.16 -14.81 25.73
C GLY A 370 -22.70 -15.09 26.03
N ASP A 371 -22.27 -14.65 27.22
CA ASP A 371 -21.14 -15.08 28.07
C ASP A 371 -19.75 -15.31 27.43
N GLY A 372 -19.58 -15.12 26.11
CA GLY A 372 -18.40 -15.54 25.35
C GLY A 372 -18.36 -17.04 25.06
N ALA A 373 -19.50 -17.75 25.07
CA ALA A 373 -19.54 -19.18 24.75
C ALA A 373 -19.11 -19.45 23.30
N ARG A 374 -18.25 -20.47 23.12
CA ARG A 374 -17.74 -20.91 21.81
C ARG A 374 -18.66 -22.01 21.25
N GLU A 375 -19.22 -21.78 20.07
CA GLU A 375 -20.10 -22.72 19.36
C GLU A 375 -19.39 -23.28 18.09
N PRO A 376 -19.77 -24.47 17.58
CA PRO A 376 -19.24 -25.00 16.33
C PRO A 376 -19.50 -24.06 15.15
N ALA A 377 -18.50 -23.86 14.31
CA ALA A 377 -18.59 -23.12 13.07
C ALA A 377 -19.20 -24.00 11.97
N ASP A 378 -20.50 -23.85 11.76
CA ASP A 378 -21.19 -24.26 10.54
C ASP A 378 -21.58 -23.03 9.71
N ILE A 379 -21.92 -23.24 8.44
CA ILE A 379 -22.22 -22.17 7.48
C ILE A 379 -23.31 -21.23 8.02
N GLY A 380 -24.37 -21.78 8.65
CA GLY A 380 -25.48 -20.98 9.15
C GLY A 380 -25.09 -20.10 10.34
N ASN A 381 -24.29 -20.62 11.27
CA ASN A 381 -23.81 -19.87 12.42
C ASN A 381 -22.75 -18.82 12.04
N VAL A 382 -21.85 -19.14 11.09
CA VAL A 382 -20.89 -18.18 10.52
C VAL A 382 -21.64 -17.03 9.85
N GLU A 383 -22.58 -17.34 8.95
CA GLU A 383 -23.35 -16.34 8.22
C GLU A 383 -24.16 -15.44 9.17
N LYS A 384 -24.80 -16.01 10.19
CA LYS A 384 -25.53 -15.25 11.20
C LYS A 384 -24.62 -14.27 11.96
N VAL A 385 -23.46 -14.72 12.43
CA VAL A 385 -22.52 -13.88 13.20
C VAL A 385 -21.89 -12.80 12.32
N LEU A 386 -21.52 -13.12 11.08
CA LEU A 386 -21.02 -12.14 10.11
C LEU A 386 -22.08 -11.08 9.83
N ASN A 387 -23.34 -11.48 9.59
CA ASN A 387 -24.45 -10.56 9.36
C ASN A 387 -24.77 -9.69 10.58
N ASP A 388 -24.68 -10.24 11.79
CA ASP A 388 -24.90 -9.47 13.02
C ASP A 388 -23.75 -8.50 13.33
N ASN A 389 -22.53 -8.80 12.90
CA ASN A 389 -21.40 -7.87 12.97
C ASN A 389 -21.46 -6.81 11.86
N LEU A 390 -21.85 -7.17 10.64
CA LEU A 390 -22.11 -6.23 9.54
C LEU A 390 -23.13 -5.15 9.93
N LYS A 391 -24.15 -5.53 10.70
CA LYS A 391 -25.14 -4.58 11.25
C LYS A 391 -24.55 -3.64 12.32
N LYS A 392 -23.46 -4.02 12.99
CA LYS A 392 -22.76 -3.22 14.01
C LYS A 392 -21.66 -2.36 13.38
N SER A 393 -20.99 -2.86 12.35
CA SER A 393 -20.01 -2.15 11.54
C SER A 393 -20.70 -1.25 10.51
N VAL A 394 -21.51 -0.31 10.97
CA VAL A 394 -21.90 0.82 10.12
C VAL A 394 -20.76 1.82 10.22
N SER A 395 -19.88 1.80 9.22
CA SER A 395 -18.89 2.84 8.96
C SER A 395 -19.56 4.21 9.07
N ARG A 396 -19.29 4.94 10.16
CA ARG A 396 -19.47 6.39 10.16
C ARG A 396 -18.10 6.99 9.88
N PRO A 397 -17.93 7.75 8.80
CA PRO A 397 -16.74 8.59 8.68
C PRO A 397 -16.67 9.46 9.94
N ALA A 398 -15.47 9.57 10.52
CA ALA A 398 -15.25 10.46 11.64
C ALA A 398 -15.71 11.87 11.22
N LYS A 399 -16.76 12.40 11.86
CA LYS A 399 -17.04 13.83 11.78
C LYS A 399 -15.87 14.52 12.46
N VAL A 400 -14.97 15.08 11.66
CA VAL A 400 -13.98 16.06 12.14
C VAL A 400 -14.77 17.19 12.81
N PRO A 401 -14.48 17.54 14.08
CA PRO A 401 -15.11 18.69 14.71
C PRO A 401 -14.82 19.94 13.88
N GLU A 402 -15.88 20.68 13.51
CA GLU A 402 -15.71 22.05 13.06
C GLU A 402 -15.03 22.82 14.22
N ASN A 403 -13.75 23.15 14.02
CA ASN A 403 -12.83 23.86 14.93
C ASN A 403 -11.95 23.00 15.86
N ALA A 404 -10.93 22.35 15.29
CA ALA A 404 -9.70 22.00 16.01
C ALA A 404 -8.47 22.41 15.19
#